data_AF-A0A9P7DBA0-F1
#
_entry.id   AF-A0A9P7DBA0-F1
#
_cell.length_a   1.000
_cell.length_b   1.000
_cell.length_c   1.000
_cell.angle_alpha   90.00
_cell.angle_beta   90.00
_cell.angle_gamma   90.00
#
_symmetry.space_group_name_H-M   'P 1'
#
loop_
_entity.id
_entity.type
_entity.pdbx_description
1 polymer ?
#
loop_
_entity_poly.entity_id
_entity_poly.type
_entity_poly.pdbx_seq_one_letter_code
_entity_poly.pdbx_strand_id
1 'polypeptide(L)'
;MNVRTNDQILHDRVNLPRLVKRLEKSVSQDDWSDSSQRDTWIKAQGTLQRIRHARLLLKNVEVDDHGTSPASEHRYQRLRATLDQVEAFVTEVEQKAAPPLKRPTPILPSIRAPITKAADYATIPVEATLIPTEDTTRSVPSADDLIPSSQTESLSSEPLAPPTLPAALSVTSNITATPAILQNSRALQEELSEQLALMATQLRRNATHFSESLVKDKSVVESMQEKLEGNFDFMKKERIRLRDFRGKSGSTTCLVITSILVVLVAFMLMVLVIRVT
;
A
#
# COMPACT_ATOMS: atom_id res chain seq x y z
N MET A 1 9.89 21.31 1.14
CA MET A 1 10.16 21.16 2.59
C MET A 1 8.84 21.36 3.33
N ASN A 2 8.30 20.32 3.98
CA ASN A 2 7.12 20.48 4.81
C ASN A 2 7.51 21.30 6.05
N VAL A 3 6.99 22.53 6.14
CA VAL A 3 7.20 23.39 7.31
C VAL A 3 6.45 22.76 8.49
N ARG A 4 7.18 22.25 9.47
CA ARG A 4 6.59 21.76 10.72
C ARG A 4 6.18 22.95 11.58
N THR A 5 5.04 22.84 12.24
CA THR A 5 4.61 23.83 13.23
C THR A 5 5.42 23.65 14.52
N ASN A 6 5.68 24.73 15.25
CA ASN A 6 6.37 24.67 16.55
C ASN A 6 5.67 23.71 17.53
N ASP A 7 4.34 23.66 17.48
CA ASP A 7 3.55 22.71 18.28
C ASP A 7 3.90 21.27 17.94
N GLN A 8 4.05 20.93 16.65
CA GLN A 8 4.43 19.59 16.22
C GLN A 8 5.81 19.19 16.76
N ILE A 9 6.77 20.12 16.74
CA ILE A 9 8.12 19.90 17.26
C ILE A 9 8.08 19.60 18.77
N LEU A 10 7.29 20.37 19.52
CA LEU A 10 7.08 20.13 20.96
C LEU A 10 6.42 18.78 21.23
N HIS A 11 5.42 18.41 20.43
CA HIS A 11 4.74 17.12 20.54
C HIS A 11 5.71 15.96 20.27
N ASP A 12 6.50 16.04 19.20
CA ASP A 12 7.45 14.99 18.83
C ASP A 12 8.51 14.79 19.92
N ARG A 13 9.01 15.89 20.50
CA ARG A 13 9.97 15.87 21.61
C ARG A 13 9.43 15.20 22.87
N VAL A 14 8.16 15.43 23.20
CA VAL A 14 7.51 14.84 24.38
C VAL A 14 7.09 13.39 24.14
N ASN A 15 6.65 13.08 22.92
CA ASN A 15 6.13 11.77 22.55
C ASN A 15 7.24 10.73 22.39
N LEU A 16 8.41 11.14 21.86
CA LEU A 16 9.55 10.25 21.65
C LEU A 16 9.95 9.44 22.91
N PRO A 17 10.29 10.07 24.06
CA PRO A 17 10.70 9.30 25.24
C PRO A 17 9.56 8.45 25.81
N ARG A 18 8.29 8.87 25.64
CA ARG A 18 7.12 8.08 26.07
C ARG A 18 6.95 6.84 25.20
N LEU A 19 7.12 6.99 23.89
CA LEU A 19 7.03 5.89 22.93
C LEU A 19 8.14 4.88 23.17
N VAL A 20 9.39 5.33 23.35
CA VAL A 20 10.53 4.46 23.64
C VAL A 20 10.32 3.68 24.93
N LYS A 21 9.91 4.33 26.03
CA LYS A 21 9.59 3.64 27.29
C LYS A 21 8.45 2.63 27.13
N ARG A 22 7.43 2.95 26.34
CA ARG A 22 6.33 2.02 26.08
C ARG A 22 6.79 0.84 25.24
N LEU A 23 7.69 1.05 24.28
CA LEU A 23 8.29 0.00 23.46
C LEU A 23 9.13 -0.94 24.31
N GLU A 24 10.05 -0.40 25.09
CA GLU A 24 10.87 -1.14 26.05
C GLU A 24 9.97 -1.97 26.99
N LYS A 25 8.98 -1.33 27.62
CA LYS A 25 8.02 -2.03 28.48
C LYS A 25 7.24 -3.11 27.75
N SER A 26 6.76 -2.84 26.53
CA SER A 26 6.03 -3.86 25.77
C SER A 26 6.92 -5.04 25.40
N VAL A 27 8.19 -4.80 25.07
CA VAL A 27 9.12 -5.87 24.71
C VAL A 27 9.52 -6.69 25.94
N SER A 28 9.71 -6.06 27.09
CA SER A 28 10.05 -6.76 28.34
C SER A 28 8.86 -7.45 29.02
N GLN A 29 7.64 -6.97 28.83
CA GLN A 29 6.45 -7.48 29.52
C GLN A 29 5.65 -8.50 28.69
N ASP A 30 5.70 -8.45 27.36
CA ASP A 30 4.95 -9.38 26.52
C ASP A 30 5.69 -10.74 26.48
N ASP A 31 4.97 -11.83 26.79
CA ASP A 31 5.50 -13.19 26.66
C ASP A 31 5.50 -13.58 25.18
N TRP A 32 6.66 -13.44 24.53
CA TRP A 32 6.85 -13.72 23.10
C TRP A 32 6.72 -15.20 22.73
N SER A 33 6.64 -16.11 23.71
CA SER A 33 6.60 -17.56 23.51
C SER A 33 5.25 -18.23 23.78
N ASP A 34 4.28 -17.53 24.38
CA ASP A 34 3.02 -18.15 24.84
C ASP A 34 1.90 -18.09 23.78
N SER A 35 2.00 -17.17 22.81
CA SER A 35 1.04 -17.05 21.71
C SER A 35 1.34 -17.94 20.52
N SER A 36 0.35 -18.16 19.65
CA SER A 36 0.56 -18.91 18.41
C SER A 36 1.70 -18.27 17.59
N GLN A 37 2.51 -19.08 16.92
CA GLN A 37 3.68 -18.60 16.17
C GLN A 37 3.33 -17.47 15.17
N ARG A 38 2.14 -17.53 14.56
CA ARG A 38 1.64 -16.46 13.68
C ARG A 38 1.34 -15.18 14.43
N ASP A 39 0.73 -15.27 15.61
CA ASP A 39 0.40 -14.09 16.42
C ASP A 39 1.70 -13.43 16.92
N THR A 40 2.67 -14.22 17.37
CA THR A 40 4.00 -13.72 17.74
C THR A 40 4.68 -13.01 16.57
N TRP A 41 4.61 -13.58 15.35
CA TRP A 41 5.17 -12.94 14.16
C TRP A 41 4.47 -11.63 13.79
N ILE A 42 3.13 -11.60 13.82
CA ILE A 42 2.36 -10.38 13.55
C ILE A 42 2.65 -9.30 14.59
N LYS A 43 2.75 -9.67 15.88
CA LYS A 43 3.14 -8.76 16.96
C LYS A 43 4.56 -8.23 16.78
N ALA A 44 5.52 -9.09 16.42
CA ALA A 44 6.90 -8.69 16.15
C ALA A 44 6.94 -7.68 14.98
N GLN A 45 6.22 -7.94 13.89
CA GLN A 45 6.14 -7.02 12.76
C GLN A 45 5.49 -5.68 13.14
N GLY A 46 4.43 -5.69 13.95
CA GLY A 46 3.78 -4.48 14.43
C GLY A 46 4.67 -3.65 15.37
N THR A 47 5.46 -4.31 16.23
CA THR A 47 6.44 -3.63 17.08
C THR A 47 7.61 -3.07 16.26
N LEU A 48 8.06 -3.78 15.23
CA LEU A 48 9.08 -3.30 14.29
C LEU A 48 8.66 -1.99 13.59
N GLN A 49 7.40 -1.89 13.16
CA GLN A 49 6.86 -0.66 12.58
C GLN A 49 6.88 0.51 13.59
N ARG A 50 6.54 0.24 14.85
CA ARG A 50 6.60 1.25 15.92
C ARG A 50 8.04 1.71 16.20
N ILE A 51 9.01 0.80 16.12
CA ILE A 51 10.44 1.11 16.24
C ILE A 51 10.89 2.00 15.08
N ARG A 52 10.51 1.68 13.84
CA ARG A 52 10.78 2.52 12.65
C ARG A 52 10.21 3.93 12.81
N HIS A 53 8.98 4.03 13.29
CA HIS A 53 8.36 5.32 13.59
C HIS A 53 9.11 6.09 14.69
N ALA A 54 9.52 5.41 15.77
CA ALA A 54 10.32 6.03 16.83
C ALA A 54 11.67 6.55 16.32
N ARG A 55 12.34 5.82 15.41
CA ARG A 55 13.56 6.30 14.73
C ARG A 55 13.32 7.53 13.87
N LEU A 56 12.21 7.56 13.14
CA LEU A 56 11.83 8.73 12.36
C LEU A 56 11.61 9.94 13.26
N LEU A 57 10.90 9.77 14.39
CA LEU A 57 10.71 10.85 15.38
C LEU A 57 12.04 11.31 15.97
N LEU A 58 12.95 10.39 16.30
CA LEU A 58 14.25 10.75 16.82
C LEU A 58 15.04 11.61 15.83
N LYS A 59 15.08 11.21 14.56
CA LYS A 59 15.73 11.98 13.49
C LYS A 59 15.09 13.36 13.32
N ASN A 60 13.77 13.42 13.41
CA ASN A 60 13.03 14.69 13.31
C ASN A 60 13.38 15.63 14.45
N VAL A 61 13.30 15.15 15.69
CA VAL A 61 13.62 15.94 16.89
C VAL A 61 15.08 16.39 16.90
N GLU A 62 16.00 15.57 16.42
CA GLU A 62 17.42 15.92 16.32
C GLU A 62 17.70 17.01 15.29
N VAL A 63 17.02 16.98 14.13
CA VAL A 63 17.10 18.05 13.12
C VAL A 63 16.48 19.35 13.65
N ASP A 64 15.43 19.25 14.45
CA ASP A 64 14.77 20.44 15.02
C ASP A 64 15.54 21.02 16.23
N ASP A 65 16.45 20.24 16.85
CA ASP A 65 17.24 20.60 18.06
C ASP A 65 18.72 20.91 17.71
N HIS A 66 18.99 21.47 16.51
CA HIS A 66 20.32 21.80 15.95
C HIS A 66 21.16 22.84 16.76
N GLY A 67 20.84 23.10 18.04
CA GLY A 67 21.49 24.16 18.82
C GLY A 67 21.70 23.91 20.31
N THR A 68 21.45 22.71 20.88
CA THR A 68 21.33 22.61 22.35
C THR A 68 22.17 21.52 23.03
N SER A 69 23.07 21.97 23.92
CA SER A 69 23.63 21.36 25.14
C SER A 69 24.10 19.89 25.08
N PRO A 70 25.33 19.56 25.54
CA PRO A 70 25.84 18.18 25.57
C PRO A 70 24.94 17.21 26.35
N ALA A 71 24.11 17.70 27.28
CA ALA A 71 23.14 16.89 28.02
C ALA A 71 21.97 16.37 27.16
N SER A 72 21.56 17.09 26.10
CA SER A 72 20.54 16.62 25.14
C SER A 72 21.07 15.46 24.33
N GLU A 73 22.31 15.58 23.87
CA GLU A 73 22.97 14.62 23.00
C GLU A 73 23.11 13.26 23.68
N HIS A 74 23.55 13.25 24.94
CA HIS A 74 23.59 12.01 25.73
C HIS A 74 22.23 11.34 25.90
N ARG A 75 21.13 12.12 26.02
CA ARG A 75 19.78 11.55 26.08
C ARG A 75 19.41 10.90 24.75
N TYR A 76 19.67 11.56 23.63
CA TYR A 76 19.40 11.00 22.30
C TYR A 76 20.25 9.74 22.03
N GLN A 77 21.53 9.74 22.42
CA GLN A 77 22.39 8.57 22.35
C GLN A 77 21.82 7.39 23.16
N ARG A 78 21.35 7.64 24.39
CA ARG A 78 20.69 6.62 25.20
C ARG A 78 19.44 6.08 24.50
N LEU A 79 18.60 6.95 23.94
CA LEU A 79 17.39 6.54 23.22
C LEU A 79 17.72 5.68 21.98
N ARG A 80 18.79 6.03 21.24
CA ARG A 80 19.30 5.21 20.12
C ARG A 80 19.69 3.82 20.59
N ALA A 81 20.55 3.74 21.62
CA ALA A 81 21.02 2.47 22.15
C ALA A 81 19.85 1.58 22.61
N THR A 82 18.84 2.16 23.26
CA THR A 82 17.64 1.39 23.66
C THR A 82 16.81 0.92 22.46
N LEU A 83 16.67 1.76 21.42
CA LEU A 83 15.94 1.38 20.21
C LEU A 83 16.67 0.28 19.44
N ASP A 84 18.01 0.32 19.39
CA ASP A 84 18.83 -0.69 18.73
C ASP A 84 18.77 -2.04 19.47
N GLN A 85 18.81 -2.02 20.81
CA GLN A 85 18.65 -3.23 21.63
C GLN A 85 17.26 -3.86 21.43
N VAL A 86 16.21 -3.04 21.46
CA VAL A 86 14.83 -3.50 21.28
C VAL A 86 14.60 -4.01 19.86
N GLU A 87 15.17 -3.34 18.86
CA GLU A 87 15.09 -3.83 17.47
C GLU A 87 15.79 -5.17 17.31
N ALA A 88 17.02 -5.32 17.81
CA ALA A 88 17.77 -6.57 17.71
C ALA A 88 16.94 -7.74 18.29
N PHE A 89 16.36 -7.55 19.47
CA PHE A 89 15.50 -8.56 20.09
C PHE A 89 14.26 -8.89 19.24
N VAL A 90 13.52 -7.87 18.77
CA VAL A 90 12.30 -8.10 17.97
C VAL A 90 12.62 -8.76 16.63
N THR A 91 13.74 -8.40 16.00
CA THR A 91 14.17 -9.06 14.75
C THR A 91 14.56 -10.52 14.96
N GLU A 92 15.16 -10.86 16.10
CA GLU A 92 15.45 -12.26 16.47
C GLU A 92 14.15 -13.05 16.69
N VAL A 93 13.18 -12.46 17.39
CA VAL A 93 11.85 -13.06 17.59
C VAL A 93 11.12 -13.22 16.26
N GLU A 94 11.17 -12.22 15.38
CA GLU A 94 10.57 -12.29 14.04
C GLU A 94 11.20 -13.41 13.22
N GLN A 95 12.53 -13.55 13.23
CA GLN A 95 13.23 -14.61 12.50
C GLN A 95 12.85 -16.01 13.03
N LYS A 96 12.72 -16.17 14.34
CA LYS A 96 12.29 -17.43 14.98
C LYS A 96 10.82 -17.74 14.71
N ALA A 97 9.96 -16.73 14.66
CA ALA A 97 8.52 -16.88 14.46
C ALA A 97 8.10 -16.88 12.99
N ALA A 98 9.00 -16.50 12.06
CA ALA A 98 8.70 -16.39 10.63
C ALA A 98 8.06 -17.68 10.08
N PRO A 99 6.81 -17.61 9.59
CA PRO A 99 6.17 -18.77 9.00
C PRO A 99 6.98 -19.26 7.78
N PRO A 100 7.19 -20.57 7.60
CA PRO A 100 7.77 -21.07 6.37
C PRO A 100 6.89 -20.64 5.20
N LEU A 101 7.48 -19.96 4.22
CA LEU A 101 6.83 -19.48 3.01
C LEU A 101 6.28 -20.68 2.21
N LYS A 102 5.09 -21.16 2.57
CA LYS A 102 4.35 -22.11 1.75
C LYS A 102 3.83 -21.35 0.54
N ARG A 103 4.62 -21.36 -0.54
CA ARG A 103 4.16 -21.00 -1.87
C ARG A 103 2.86 -21.80 -2.11
N PRO A 104 1.72 -21.16 -2.41
CA PRO A 104 0.53 -21.90 -2.76
C PRO A 104 0.90 -22.86 -3.88
N THR A 105 0.51 -24.14 -3.74
CA THR A 105 0.77 -25.15 -4.76
C THR A 105 0.29 -24.57 -6.10
N PRO A 106 1.16 -24.51 -7.12
CA PRO A 106 0.77 -23.95 -8.41
C PRO A 106 -0.51 -24.64 -8.86
N ILE A 107 -1.52 -23.89 -9.30
CA ILE A 107 -2.82 -24.42 -9.76
C ILE A 107 -2.69 -25.02 -11.17
N LEU A 108 -1.50 -24.90 -11.78
CA LEU A 108 -1.16 -25.42 -13.10
C LEU A 108 -1.35 -26.94 -13.27
N PRO A 109 -1.15 -27.83 -12.26
CA PRO A 109 -1.45 -29.26 -12.39
C PRO A 109 -2.95 -29.59 -12.32
N SER A 110 -3.82 -28.66 -11.92
CA SER A 110 -5.27 -28.90 -11.81
C SER A 110 -6.05 -28.49 -13.06
N ILE A 111 -5.41 -27.90 -14.05
CA ILE A 111 -6.02 -27.76 -15.38
C ILE A 111 -5.89 -29.15 -16.03
N ARG A 112 -7.00 -29.89 -16.06
CA ARG A 112 -7.07 -31.13 -16.83
C ARG A 112 -6.68 -30.81 -18.28
N ALA A 113 -5.59 -31.41 -18.76
CA ALA A 113 -5.30 -31.41 -20.19
C ALA A 113 -6.55 -31.89 -20.93
N PRO A 114 -6.96 -31.23 -22.04
CA PRO A 114 -8.09 -31.67 -22.85
C PRO A 114 -7.89 -33.13 -23.22
N ILE A 115 -8.85 -33.99 -22.88
CA ILE A 115 -8.84 -35.39 -23.29
C ILE A 115 -9.15 -35.40 -24.78
N THR A 116 -8.13 -35.48 -25.61
CA THR A 116 -8.26 -35.90 -27.01
C THR A 116 -8.47 -37.41 -27.05
N LYS A 117 -9.74 -37.82 -27.11
CA LYS A 117 -10.15 -39.07 -27.78
C LYS A 117 -10.09 -38.77 -29.30
N ALA A 118 -9.63 -39.61 -30.23
CA ALA A 118 -9.36 -41.05 -30.25
C ALA A 118 -8.53 -41.40 -31.52
N ALA A 119 -8.17 -42.70 -31.59
CA ALA A 119 -7.92 -43.51 -32.80
C ALA A 119 -6.46 -43.63 -33.32
N ASP A 120 -5.88 -44.79 -32.97
CA ASP A 120 -5.19 -45.76 -33.84
C ASP A 120 -4.55 -45.25 -35.14
N TYR A 121 -3.22 -45.31 -35.23
CA TYR A 121 -2.54 -46.03 -36.31
C TYR A 121 -1.18 -46.54 -35.80
N ALA A 122 -0.88 -47.77 -36.20
CA ALA A 122 0.18 -48.60 -35.67
C ALA A 122 1.52 -48.48 -36.42
N THR A 123 2.61 -48.79 -35.69
CA THR A 123 3.89 -49.42 -36.14
C THR A 123 4.83 -48.51 -36.98
N ILE A 124 6.15 -48.40 -36.78
CA ILE A 124 7.22 -49.40 -36.52
C ILE A 124 8.46 -48.71 -35.84
N PRO A 125 9.52 -49.41 -35.38
CA PRO A 125 10.21 -49.23 -34.10
C PRO A 125 11.51 -48.41 -34.28
N VAL A 126 12.29 -48.10 -33.24
CA VAL A 126 13.50 -48.85 -32.87
C VAL A 126 14.07 -48.21 -31.59
N GLU A 127 14.21 -49.07 -30.58
CA GLU A 127 15.30 -49.17 -29.60
C GLU A 127 15.47 -48.10 -28.51
N ALA A 128 15.21 -48.58 -27.29
CA ALA A 128 15.54 -47.96 -26.02
C ALA A 128 17.04 -47.71 -25.86
N THR A 129 17.43 -46.71 -25.06
CA THR A 129 18.47 -46.81 -24.01
C THR A 129 18.61 -45.48 -23.25
N LEU A 130 18.23 -45.52 -21.96
CA LEU A 130 18.80 -44.86 -20.78
C LEU A 130 18.94 -43.32 -20.66
N ILE A 131 18.19 -42.78 -19.69
CA ILE A 131 18.42 -41.56 -18.85
C ILE A 131 19.80 -41.74 -18.14
N PRO A 132 20.67 -40.72 -17.86
CA PRO A 132 20.28 -39.67 -16.91
C PRO A 132 21.04 -38.30 -16.83
N THR A 133 20.36 -37.38 -16.14
CA THR A 133 20.85 -36.29 -15.26
C THR A 133 21.71 -35.12 -15.74
N GLU A 134 21.33 -33.96 -15.20
CA GLU A 134 22.15 -32.86 -14.65
C GLU A 134 22.51 -31.63 -15.50
N ASP A 135 21.99 -30.51 -14.98
CA ASP A 135 22.65 -29.25 -14.66
C ASP A 135 22.95 -28.16 -15.71
N THR A 136 22.23 -27.05 -15.53
CA THR A 136 22.77 -25.75 -15.12
C THR A 136 23.96 -25.19 -15.90
N THR A 137 23.72 -24.19 -16.75
CA THR A 137 24.53 -22.95 -16.76
C THR A 137 23.78 -21.79 -17.44
N ARG A 138 23.36 -20.75 -16.71
CA ARG A 138 23.52 -19.36 -17.19
C ARG A 138 23.46 -18.33 -16.06
N SER A 139 24.56 -17.60 -15.95
CA SER A 139 24.90 -16.48 -15.07
C SER A 139 24.17 -15.16 -15.42
N VAL A 140 23.64 -14.45 -14.40
CA VAL A 140 23.87 -13.03 -13.93
C VAL A 140 24.23 -11.95 -15.00
N PRO A 141 23.81 -10.64 -14.98
CA PRO A 141 23.45 -9.76 -13.82
C PRO A 141 22.23 -8.78 -13.92
N SER A 142 21.81 -8.33 -12.72
CA SER A 142 21.45 -7.00 -12.20
C SER A 142 20.63 -5.91 -12.97
N ALA A 143 19.57 -5.48 -12.27
CA ALA A 143 19.05 -4.12 -11.98
C ALA A 143 18.77 -3.12 -13.13
N ASP A 144 17.51 -2.67 -13.26
CA ASP A 144 17.12 -1.32 -12.84
C ASP A 144 15.61 -1.04 -13.00
N ASP A 145 15.15 -0.12 -12.15
CA ASP A 145 13.81 0.45 -11.96
C ASP A 145 12.99 0.74 -13.22
N LEU A 146 11.68 0.43 -13.19
CA LEU A 146 10.69 1.20 -13.95
C LEU A 146 9.36 1.35 -13.19
N ILE A 147 9.18 2.57 -12.66
CA ILE A 147 7.90 3.21 -12.35
C ILE A 147 7.33 3.77 -13.66
N PRO A 148 6.04 3.59 -14.01
CA PRO A 148 5.42 4.40 -15.06
C PRO A 148 4.68 5.60 -14.45
N SER A 149 5.22 6.81 -14.70
CA SER A 149 4.50 8.07 -14.52
C SER A 149 3.78 8.44 -15.81
N SER A 150 2.53 8.88 -15.68
CA SER A 150 1.64 9.39 -16.71
C SER A 150 2.26 10.52 -17.55
N GLN A 151 2.00 10.51 -18.86
CA GLN A 151 1.87 11.73 -19.67
C GLN A 151 0.73 11.58 -20.68
N THR A 152 -0.06 12.66 -20.72
CA THR A 152 -1.26 12.93 -21.51
C THR A 152 -0.86 13.85 -22.68
N GLU A 153 -1.76 14.00 -23.66
CA GLU A 153 -1.78 14.94 -24.82
C GLU A 153 -1.34 14.32 -26.17
N SER A 154 -1.99 14.55 -27.32
CA SER A 154 -3.02 15.54 -27.71
C SER A 154 -3.85 15.03 -28.91
N LEU A 155 -5.12 15.44 -28.97
CA LEU A 155 -5.95 15.41 -30.19
C LEU A 155 -5.40 16.33 -31.28
N SER A 156 -5.60 15.96 -32.56
CA SER A 156 -5.79 16.89 -33.67
C SER A 156 -6.70 16.28 -34.74
N SER A 157 -7.53 17.12 -35.34
CA SER A 157 -8.78 16.81 -36.05
C SER A 157 -8.64 16.67 -37.58
N GLU A 158 -9.38 15.70 -38.15
CA GLU A 158 -10.15 15.58 -39.43
C GLU A 158 -9.97 16.63 -40.57
N PRO A 159 -9.94 16.24 -41.90
CA PRO A 159 -11.18 16.03 -42.69
C PRO A 159 -11.20 15.00 -43.87
N LEU A 160 -12.39 14.39 -44.05
CA LEU A 160 -13.10 13.91 -45.24
C LEU A 160 -12.36 13.31 -46.49
N ALA A 161 -12.72 12.05 -46.81
CA ALA A 161 -13.10 11.48 -48.14
C ALA A 161 -12.44 10.11 -48.48
N PRO A 162 -13.13 9.21 -49.23
CA PRO A 162 -12.81 7.77 -49.31
C PRO A 162 -11.96 7.39 -50.54
N PRO A 163 -11.12 6.33 -50.47
CA PRO A 163 -10.62 5.65 -51.67
C PRO A 163 -11.28 4.25 -51.77
N THR A 164 -12.15 4.04 -52.75
CA THR A 164 -11.83 3.43 -54.05
C THR A 164 -11.58 1.92 -53.96
N LEU A 165 -12.60 1.17 -54.42
CA LEU A 165 -12.51 -0.22 -54.84
C LEU A 165 -11.32 -0.41 -55.82
N PRO A 166 -10.43 -1.41 -55.64
CA PRO A 166 -9.63 -1.88 -56.75
C PRO A 166 -10.49 -2.80 -57.60
N ALA A 167 -10.78 -2.31 -58.80
CA ALA A 167 -11.22 -3.10 -59.93
C ALA A 167 -10.26 -4.26 -60.21
N ALA A 168 -10.85 -5.32 -60.76
CA ALA A 168 -10.23 -6.57 -61.13
C ALA A 168 -8.91 -6.43 -61.90
N LEU A 169 -7.93 -7.23 -61.51
CA LEU A 169 -6.95 -7.80 -62.44
C LEU A 169 -7.00 -9.31 -62.32
N SER A 170 -7.56 -9.92 -63.35
CA SER A 170 -7.48 -11.35 -63.64
C SER A 170 -6.01 -11.79 -63.66
N VAL A 171 -5.63 -12.66 -62.73
CA VAL A 171 -4.66 -13.71 -63.01
C VAL A 171 -5.42 -15.02 -62.87
N THR A 172 -5.83 -15.53 -64.03
CA THR A 172 -6.28 -16.90 -64.23
C THR A 172 -5.22 -17.83 -63.65
N SER A 173 -5.47 -18.30 -62.43
CA SER A 173 -4.92 -19.56 -61.95
C SER A 173 -6.12 -20.48 -61.86
N ASN A 174 -6.23 -21.38 -62.83
CA ASN A 174 -7.08 -22.56 -62.73
C ASN A 174 -6.64 -23.35 -61.49
N ILE A 175 -7.19 -23.02 -60.33
CA ILE A 175 -7.15 -23.89 -59.17
C ILE A 175 -8.55 -24.47 -59.13
N THR A 176 -8.69 -25.65 -59.72
CA THR A 176 -9.76 -26.58 -59.38
C THR A 176 -9.81 -26.62 -57.85
N ALA A 177 -10.78 -25.91 -57.27
CA ALA A 177 -11.00 -25.92 -55.84
C ALA A 177 -11.36 -27.36 -55.48
N THR A 178 -10.36 -28.12 -55.05
CA THR A 178 -10.59 -29.42 -54.41
C THR A 178 -11.55 -29.15 -53.24
N PRO A 179 -12.73 -29.80 -53.19
CA PRO A 179 -13.75 -29.54 -52.19
C PRO A 179 -13.21 -29.64 -50.75
N ALA A 180 -12.12 -30.38 -50.55
CA ALA A 180 -11.39 -30.53 -49.30
C ALA A 180 -10.78 -29.22 -48.73
N ILE A 181 -10.31 -28.27 -49.55
CA ILE A 181 -9.67 -27.03 -49.05
C ILE A 181 -10.73 -26.04 -48.56
N LEU A 182 -11.85 -25.89 -49.30
CA LEU A 182 -12.99 -25.09 -48.87
C LEU A 182 -13.65 -25.69 -47.62
N GLN A 183 -13.73 -27.02 -47.55
CA GLN A 183 -14.19 -27.72 -46.34
C GLN A 183 -13.26 -27.48 -45.14
N ASN A 184 -11.94 -27.47 -45.34
CA ASN A 184 -10.98 -27.15 -44.28
C ASN A 184 -11.13 -25.70 -43.78
N SER A 185 -11.27 -24.73 -44.69
CA SER A 185 -11.52 -23.34 -44.27
C SER A 185 -12.85 -23.16 -43.51
N ARG A 186 -13.89 -23.94 -43.86
CA ARG A 186 -15.14 -23.96 -43.11
C ARG A 186 -14.98 -24.62 -41.75
N ALA A 187 -14.25 -25.73 -41.67
CA ALA A 187 -13.95 -26.40 -40.40
C ALA A 187 -13.16 -25.50 -39.44
N LEU A 188 -12.18 -24.74 -39.95
CA LEU A 188 -11.42 -23.77 -39.16
C LEU A 188 -12.31 -22.61 -38.69
N GLN A 189 -13.23 -22.12 -39.53
CA GLN A 189 -14.21 -21.11 -39.12
C GLN A 189 -15.16 -21.63 -38.04
N GLU A 190 -15.61 -22.89 -38.15
CA GLU A 190 -16.43 -23.55 -37.14
C GLU A 190 -15.67 -23.67 -35.80
N GLU A 191 -14.40 -24.10 -35.84
CA GLU A 191 -13.53 -24.23 -34.66
C GLU A 191 -13.25 -22.89 -33.97
N LEU A 192 -12.98 -21.83 -34.74
CA LEU A 192 -12.82 -20.48 -34.18
C LEU A 192 -14.13 -19.96 -33.58
N SER A 193 -15.26 -20.26 -34.21
CA SER A 193 -16.57 -19.87 -33.67
C SER A 193 -16.89 -20.60 -32.37
N GLU A 194 -16.54 -21.89 -32.28
CA GLU A 194 -16.68 -22.69 -31.06
C GLU A 194 -15.76 -22.18 -29.95
N GLN A 195 -14.49 -21.87 -30.27
CA GLN A 195 -13.53 -21.32 -29.33
C GLN A 195 -13.96 -19.93 -28.83
N LEU A 196 -14.54 -19.09 -29.70
CA LEU A 196 -15.06 -17.77 -29.33
C LEU A 196 -16.32 -17.94 -28.46
N ALA A 197 -17.21 -18.88 -28.76
CA ALA A 197 -18.36 -19.19 -27.92
C ALA A 197 -17.92 -19.63 -26.52
N LEU A 198 -16.92 -20.52 -26.41
CA LEU A 198 -16.36 -20.95 -25.13
C LEU A 198 -15.71 -19.77 -24.39
N MET A 199 -14.92 -18.92 -25.06
CA MET A 199 -14.36 -17.72 -24.45
C MET A 199 -15.45 -16.75 -23.97
N ALA A 200 -16.52 -16.55 -24.74
CA ALA A 200 -17.63 -15.68 -24.37
C ALA A 200 -18.35 -16.20 -23.12
N THR A 201 -18.54 -17.52 -23.00
CA THR A 201 -19.11 -18.11 -21.78
C THR A 201 -18.20 -17.95 -20.56
N GLN A 202 -16.88 -18.06 -20.75
CA GLN A 202 -15.90 -17.83 -19.68
C GLN A 202 -15.85 -16.35 -19.27
N LEU A 203 -15.86 -15.43 -20.23
CA LEU A 203 -15.96 -13.99 -19.98
C LEU A 203 -17.23 -13.64 -19.23
N ARG A 204 -18.37 -14.24 -19.60
CA ARG A 204 -19.63 -14.07 -18.88
C ARG A 204 -19.54 -14.56 -17.44
N ARG A 205 -18.92 -15.72 -17.21
CA ARG A 205 -18.72 -16.27 -15.86
C ARG A 205 -17.76 -15.41 -15.02
N ASN A 206 -16.72 -14.88 -15.64
CA ASN A 206 -15.81 -13.92 -15.00
C ASN A 206 -16.55 -12.61 -14.66
N ALA A 207 -17.39 -12.10 -15.57
CA ALA A 207 -18.17 -10.89 -15.34
C ALA A 207 -19.18 -11.05 -14.21
N THR A 208 -19.89 -12.19 -14.12
CA THR A 208 -20.80 -12.46 -12.99
C THR A 208 -20.03 -12.53 -11.67
N HIS A 209 -18.88 -13.21 -11.65
CA HIS A 209 -18.04 -13.29 -10.46
C HIS A 209 -17.48 -11.92 -10.03
N PHE A 210 -17.09 -11.08 -10.98
CA PHE A 210 -16.68 -9.70 -10.69
C PHE A 210 -17.85 -8.86 -10.17
N SER A 211 -19.06 -9.03 -10.71
CA SER A 211 -20.23 -8.30 -10.20
C SER A 211 -20.56 -8.67 -8.75
N GLU A 212 -20.49 -9.95 -8.39
CA GLU A 212 -20.70 -10.41 -7.01
C GLU A 212 -19.60 -9.90 -6.07
N SER A 213 -18.35 -9.92 -6.53
CA SER A 213 -17.21 -9.38 -5.78
C SER A 213 -17.37 -7.88 -5.54
N LEU A 214 -17.80 -7.11 -6.55
CA LEU A 214 -18.06 -5.67 -6.42
C LEU A 214 -19.21 -5.37 -5.46
N VAL A 215 -20.26 -6.18 -5.43
CA VAL A 215 -21.37 -6.03 -4.48
C VAL A 215 -20.88 -6.28 -3.04
N LYS A 216 -20.04 -7.28 -2.85
CA LYS A 216 -19.40 -7.55 -1.56
C LYS A 216 -18.46 -6.42 -1.15
N ASP A 217 -17.63 -5.93 -2.07
CA ASP A 217 -16.70 -4.84 -1.79
C ASP A 217 -17.45 -3.55 -1.47
N LYS A 218 -18.58 -3.29 -2.15
CA LYS A 218 -19.46 -2.17 -1.83
C LYS A 218 -19.97 -2.24 -0.39
N SER A 219 -20.43 -3.40 0.08
CA SER A 219 -20.91 -3.52 1.47
C SER A 219 -19.80 -3.34 2.50
N VAL A 220 -18.57 -3.80 2.18
CA VAL A 220 -17.39 -3.53 3.01
C VAL A 220 -17.09 -2.04 3.05
N VAL A 221 -17.12 -1.35 1.91
CA VAL A 221 -16.89 0.10 1.83
C VAL A 221 -17.96 0.88 2.61
N GLU A 222 -19.23 0.52 2.51
CA GLU A 222 -20.31 1.13 3.29
C GLU A 222 -20.07 0.93 4.80
N SER A 223 -19.66 -0.27 5.23
CA SER A 223 -19.33 -0.52 6.64
C SER A 223 -18.10 0.26 7.13
N MET A 224 -17.12 0.49 6.24
CA MET A 224 -15.95 1.32 6.54
C MET A 224 -16.33 2.80 6.62
N GLN A 225 -17.22 3.25 5.74
CA GLN A 225 -17.74 4.61 5.75
C GLN A 225 -18.51 4.88 7.05
N GLU A 226 -19.38 3.98 7.49
CA GLU A 226 -20.12 4.12 8.75
C GLU A 226 -19.16 4.19 9.96
N LYS A 227 -18.14 3.33 9.98
CA LYS A 227 -17.12 3.37 11.04
C LYS A 227 -16.29 4.66 11.01
N LEU A 228 -15.99 5.16 9.82
CA LEU A 228 -15.22 6.40 9.64
C LEU A 228 -16.06 7.62 10.07
N GLU A 229 -17.33 7.67 9.69
CA GLU A 229 -18.28 8.71 10.08
C GLU A 229 -18.49 8.71 11.60
N GLY A 230 -18.71 7.53 12.21
CA GLY A 230 -18.80 7.40 13.66
C GLY A 230 -17.54 7.83 14.41
N ASN A 231 -16.35 7.49 13.88
CA ASN A 231 -15.08 7.95 14.45
C ASN A 231 -14.89 9.46 14.30
N PHE A 232 -15.24 10.01 13.13
CA PHE A 232 -15.15 11.43 12.84
C PHE A 232 -16.07 12.25 13.75
N ASP A 233 -17.30 11.80 13.96
CA ASP A 233 -18.26 12.43 14.86
C ASP A 233 -17.80 12.37 16.32
N PHE A 234 -17.25 11.23 16.75
CA PHE A 234 -16.65 11.11 18.07
C PHE A 234 -15.50 12.11 18.25
N MET A 235 -14.58 12.18 17.29
CA MET A 235 -13.45 13.12 17.31
C MET A 235 -13.91 14.58 17.28
N LYS A 236 -14.95 14.91 16.51
CA LYS A 236 -15.54 16.24 16.45
C LYS A 236 -16.19 16.63 17.77
N LYS A 237 -16.93 15.70 18.40
CA LYS A 237 -17.54 15.89 19.72
C LYS A 237 -16.50 16.08 20.81
N GLU A 238 -15.44 15.28 20.82
CA GLU A 238 -14.31 15.45 21.74
C GLU A 238 -13.58 16.78 21.51
N ARG A 239 -13.34 17.18 20.25
CA ARG A 239 -12.75 18.48 19.93
C ARG A 239 -13.60 19.63 20.48
N ILE A 240 -14.92 19.58 20.31
CA ILE A 240 -15.82 20.62 20.83
C ILE A 240 -15.74 20.64 22.36
N ARG A 241 -15.84 19.48 23.00
CA ARG A 241 -15.74 19.37 24.45
C ARG A 241 -14.41 19.92 24.99
N LEU A 242 -13.28 19.57 24.36
CA LEU A 242 -11.96 20.09 24.73
C LEU A 242 -11.85 21.59 24.48
N ARG A 243 -12.44 22.11 23.41
CA ARG A 243 -12.49 23.55 23.13
C ARG A 243 -13.30 24.29 24.19
N ASP A 244 -14.42 23.73 24.64
CA ASP A 244 -15.25 24.33 25.68
C ASP A 244 -14.51 24.38 27.02
N PHE A 245 -13.77 23.31 27.37
CA PHE A 245 -12.90 23.31 28.56
C PHE A 245 -11.72 24.30 28.44
N ARG A 246 -11.14 24.44 27.24
CA ARG A 246 -10.07 25.43 26.98
C ARG A 246 -10.58 26.87 27.08
N GLY A 247 -11.77 27.15 26.54
CA GLY A 247 -12.41 28.47 26.64
C GLY A 247 -12.74 28.84 28.10
N LYS A 248 -13.18 27.86 28.89
CA LYS A 248 -13.49 28.08 30.31
C LYS A 248 -12.25 28.37 31.17
N SER A 249 -11.11 27.72 30.91
CA SER A 249 -9.84 28.04 31.59
C SER A 249 -9.22 29.35 31.10
N GLY A 250 -9.44 29.75 29.85
CA GLY A 250 -8.95 31.02 29.30
C GLY A 250 -9.72 32.25 29.82
N SER A 251 -11.00 32.09 30.17
CA SER A 251 -11.87 33.20 30.57
C SER A 251 -11.41 33.93 31.84
N THR A 252 -10.97 33.18 32.87
CA THR A 252 -10.47 33.78 34.12
C THR A 252 -9.16 34.53 33.91
N THR A 253 -8.26 33.99 33.10
CA THR A 253 -6.99 34.64 32.75
C THR A 253 -7.24 35.89 31.91
N CYS A 254 -8.19 35.84 30.97
CA CYS A 254 -8.61 37.00 30.17
C CYS A 254 -9.14 38.12 31.07
N LEU A 255 -10.03 37.82 32.01
CA LEU A 255 -10.55 38.83 32.95
C LEU A 255 -9.45 39.48 33.80
N VAL A 256 -8.50 38.68 34.30
CA VAL A 256 -7.35 39.21 35.06
C VAL A 256 -6.49 40.12 34.18
N ILE A 257 -6.16 39.70 32.96
CA ILE A 257 -5.39 40.52 32.01
C ILE A 257 -6.12 41.83 31.70
N THR A 258 -7.44 41.79 31.47
CA THR A 258 -8.23 43.01 31.22
C THR A 258 -8.25 43.94 32.44
N SER A 259 -8.33 43.41 33.66
CA SER A 259 -8.27 44.21 34.88
C SER A 259 -6.93 44.93 35.02
N ILE A 260 -5.81 44.24 34.78
CA ILE A 260 -4.46 44.84 34.81
C ILE A 260 -4.34 45.95 33.76
N LEU A 261 -4.87 45.73 32.56
CA LEU A 261 -4.83 46.71 31.46
C LEU A 261 -5.61 47.99 31.83
N VAL A 262 -6.80 47.86 32.43
CA VAL A 262 -7.59 49.01 32.89
C VAL A 262 -6.82 49.84 33.92
N VAL A 263 -6.17 49.18 34.89
CA VAL A 263 -5.34 49.86 35.90
C VAL A 263 -4.17 50.61 35.25
N LEU A 264 -3.49 49.99 34.28
CA LEU A 264 -2.40 50.64 33.53
C LEU A 264 -2.88 51.87 32.74
N VAL A 265 -4.06 51.79 32.10
CA VAL A 265 -4.63 52.92 31.37
C VAL A 265 -4.99 54.06 32.32
N ALA A 266 -5.65 53.76 33.44
CA ALA A 266 -5.96 54.77 34.46
C ALA A 266 -4.70 55.45 35.01
N PHE A 267 -3.64 54.67 35.26
CA PHE A 267 -2.34 55.20 35.69
C PHE A 267 -1.72 56.12 34.63
N MET A 268 -1.71 55.70 33.36
CA MET A 268 -1.20 56.53 32.26
C MET A 268 -1.98 57.84 32.12
N LEU A 269 -3.31 57.80 32.25
CA LEU A 269 -4.15 59.00 32.24
C LEU A 269 -3.85 59.93 33.42
N MET A 270 -3.68 59.39 34.63
CA MET A 270 -3.32 60.19 35.81
C MET A 270 -1.96 60.89 35.64
N VAL A 271 -0.95 60.16 35.15
CA VAL A 271 0.37 60.73 34.84
C VAL A 271 0.28 61.80 33.75
N LEU A 272 -0.53 61.59 32.72
CA LEU A 272 -0.79 62.59 31.69
C LEU A 272 -1.41 63.86 32.28
N VAL A 273 -2.41 63.73 33.17
CA VAL A 273 -3.05 64.88 33.82
C VAL A 273 -2.06 65.66 34.68
N ILE A 274 -1.22 64.99 35.47
CA ILE A 274 -0.17 65.64 36.29
C ILE A 274 0.88 66.32 35.40
N ARG A 275 1.17 65.77 34.22
CA ARG A 275 2.13 66.38 33.28
C ARG A 275 1.55 67.57 32.51
N VAL A 276 0.24 67.59 32.28
CA VAL A 276 -0.47 68.62 31.50
C VAL A 276 -0.93 69.77 32.39
N THR A 277 -1.27 69.48 33.64
CA THR A 277 -1.61 70.47 34.67
C THR A 277 -0.35 71.05 35.29
#